data_AF-U9THA1-F1
#
_entry.id   AF-U9THA1-F1
#
_cell.length_a   1.000
_cell.length_b   1.000
_cell.length_c   1.000
_cell.angle_alpha   90.00
_cell.angle_beta   90.00
_cell.angle_gamma   90.00
#
_symmetry.space_group_name_H-M   'P 1'
#
loop_
_entity.id
_entity.type
_entity.pdbx_description
1 polymer ?
#
loop_
_entity_poly.entity_id
_entity_poly.type
_entity_poly.pdbx_seq_one_letter_code
_entity_poly.pdbx_strand_id
1 'polypeptide(L)'
;MAIKSFMLRVDNLENKNTINIDDIGEQIFSDHILSTTDPTIISSRFMLDKKLANDFLKEIYPKLKLNYKWFRRTQWGEVKEWGRRARSREAYRWRGRTPGHTLTSGLDDYPRPTPPHPAELHVDLMCWVGFMARSLKEIAERLEEEDDADDYTKEYKNIVANLNDLHWSEEHDAFCDLSVDEDEDSIFVCHKGYLSLFPMVLELLPNDSPKLGAILDMIYNPSELWSKYGLRSLSKSDRFFHTGEDYWRGNVWMNINYLVLSSLYKVRMFKNNLIT
;
A
#
# COMPACT_ATOMS: atom_id res chain seq x y z
N MET A 1 -0.48 -5.58 -8.49
CA MET A 1 -1.22 -5.49 -7.21
C MET A 1 -2.40 -6.44 -7.22
N ALA A 2 -3.01 -6.82 -6.09
CA ALA A 2 -4.04 -7.86 -6.06
C ALA A 2 -5.21 -7.61 -7.03
N ILE A 3 -5.73 -6.37 -7.12
CA ILE A 3 -6.81 -5.97 -8.04
C ILE A 3 -6.34 -5.97 -9.50
N LYS A 4 -5.29 -5.21 -9.86
CA LYS A 4 -4.69 -5.33 -11.20
C LYS A 4 -4.34 -6.76 -11.62
N SER A 5 -3.78 -7.56 -10.72
CA SER A 5 -3.45 -8.98 -10.99
C SER A 5 -4.69 -9.86 -11.07
N PHE A 6 -5.77 -9.52 -10.37
CA PHE A 6 -7.08 -10.14 -10.53
C PHE A 6 -7.63 -9.82 -11.93
N MET A 7 -7.69 -8.54 -12.31
CA MET A 7 -8.13 -8.07 -13.63
C MET A 7 -7.30 -8.68 -14.76
N LEU A 8 -5.97 -8.61 -14.68
CA LEU A 8 -5.07 -9.22 -15.66
C LEU A 8 -5.27 -10.74 -15.79
N ARG A 9 -5.60 -11.44 -14.70
CA ARG A 9 -5.89 -12.88 -14.77
C ARG A 9 -7.23 -13.15 -15.43
N VAL A 10 -8.23 -12.34 -15.13
CA VAL A 10 -9.55 -12.39 -15.79
C VAL A 10 -9.42 -12.12 -17.29
N ASP A 11 -8.64 -11.11 -17.70
CA ASP A 11 -8.49 -10.72 -19.10
C ASP A 11 -7.63 -11.73 -19.90
N ASN A 12 -6.62 -12.35 -19.27
CA ASN A 12 -5.77 -13.35 -19.93
C ASN A 12 -6.45 -14.71 -20.18
N LEU A 13 -7.65 -14.95 -19.63
CA LEU A 13 -8.41 -16.16 -19.95
C LEU A 13 -8.95 -16.15 -21.38
N GLU A 14 -9.28 -14.98 -21.93
CA GLU A 14 -9.73 -14.85 -23.33
C GLU A 14 -8.62 -15.26 -24.31
N ASN A 15 -7.35 -14.99 -23.97
CA ASN A 15 -6.20 -15.31 -24.83
C ASN A 15 -5.85 -16.81 -24.89
N LYS A 16 -6.42 -17.65 -24.03
CA LYS A 16 -6.24 -19.12 -24.10
C LYS A 16 -7.31 -19.82 -24.93
N ASN A 17 -8.39 -19.13 -25.32
CA ASN A 17 -9.51 -19.70 -26.07
C ASN A 17 -9.48 -19.40 -27.58
N THR A 18 -8.39 -18.88 -28.13
CA THR A 18 -8.17 -18.84 -29.59
C THR A 18 -7.63 -20.19 -30.09
N ILE A 19 -8.49 -21.21 -30.04
CA ILE A 19 -8.30 -22.45 -30.81
C ILE A 19 -8.92 -22.20 -32.19
N ASN A 20 -8.16 -22.54 -33.24
CA ASN A 20 -8.48 -22.32 -34.64
C ASN A 20 -9.81 -23.01 -35.01
N ILE A 21 -10.77 -22.27 -35.58
CA ILE A 21 -12.17 -22.66 -35.77
C ILE A 21 -12.35 -23.75 -36.85
N ASP A 22 -11.29 -24.11 -37.57
CA ASP A 22 -11.38 -25.06 -38.69
C ASP A 22 -11.19 -26.54 -38.30
N ASP A 23 -10.94 -26.87 -37.03
CA ASP A 23 -10.51 -28.23 -36.63
C ASP A 23 -11.41 -28.98 -35.63
N ILE A 24 -12.64 -28.52 -35.35
CA ILE A 24 -13.49 -29.18 -34.33
C ILE A 24 -14.92 -29.43 -34.85
N GLY A 25 -15.04 -30.41 -35.74
CA GLY A 25 -16.27 -31.16 -35.89
C GLY A 25 -16.58 -31.94 -34.61
N GLU A 26 -17.82 -31.84 -34.13
CA GLU A 26 -18.45 -32.75 -33.16
C GLU A 26 -17.97 -32.77 -31.69
N GLN A 27 -17.17 -31.81 -31.21
CA GLN A 27 -16.73 -31.77 -29.79
C GLN A 27 -17.23 -30.56 -28.97
N ILE A 28 -18.19 -29.77 -29.46
CA ILE A 28 -18.53 -28.45 -28.88
C ILE A 28 -19.68 -28.46 -27.85
N PHE A 29 -20.29 -29.61 -27.53
CA PHE A 29 -21.40 -29.65 -26.55
C PHE A 29 -21.06 -30.18 -25.14
N SER A 30 -19.79 -30.48 -24.83
CA SER A 30 -19.41 -31.10 -23.54
C SER A 30 -18.74 -30.17 -22.52
N ASP A 31 -18.10 -29.06 -22.94
CA ASP A 31 -17.30 -28.27 -22.00
C ASP A 31 -18.00 -26.98 -21.61
N HIS A 32 -18.54 -26.97 -20.38
CA HIS A 32 -18.95 -25.83 -19.53
C HIS A 32 -20.36 -25.88 -18.93
N ILE A 33 -20.86 -27.07 -18.58
CA ILE A 33 -21.69 -27.17 -17.36
C ILE A 33 -20.78 -27.69 -16.24
N LEU A 34 -19.89 -26.83 -15.76
CA LEU A 34 -19.08 -27.12 -14.57
C LEU A 34 -20.00 -27.00 -13.34
N SER A 35 -20.14 -28.13 -12.63
CA SER A 35 -20.98 -28.25 -11.44
C SER A 35 -20.75 -27.12 -10.44
N THR A 36 -21.82 -26.49 -9.97
CA THR A 36 -21.80 -25.43 -8.94
C THR A 36 -21.38 -25.94 -7.56
N THR A 37 -21.11 -27.24 -7.41
CA THR A 37 -20.81 -27.91 -6.14
C THR A 37 -19.37 -28.42 -6.02
N ASP A 38 -18.52 -28.26 -7.04
CA ASP A 38 -17.13 -28.71 -6.97
C ASP A 38 -16.27 -27.73 -6.12
N PRO A 39 -15.73 -28.15 -4.96
CA PRO A 39 -14.93 -27.29 -4.08
C PRO A 39 -13.65 -26.77 -4.74
N THR A 40 -13.09 -27.52 -5.69
CA THR A 40 -11.86 -27.14 -6.41
C THR A 40 -12.10 -25.98 -7.39
N ILE A 41 -13.31 -25.91 -7.93
CA ILE A 41 -13.74 -24.87 -8.87
C ILE A 41 -14.33 -23.67 -8.12
N ILE A 42 -15.09 -23.88 -7.04
CA ILE A 42 -15.72 -22.81 -6.25
C ILE A 42 -14.68 -21.77 -5.80
N SER A 43 -13.52 -22.23 -5.32
CA SER A 43 -12.44 -21.35 -4.83
C SER A 43 -11.82 -20.45 -5.91
N SER A 44 -11.93 -20.85 -7.19
CA SER A 44 -11.35 -20.14 -8.34
C SER A 44 -12.40 -19.64 -9.33
N ARG A 45 -13.69 -19.81 -9.07
CA ARG A 45 -14.76 -19.53 -10.03
C ARG A 45 -14.79 -18.07 -10.50
N PHE A 46 -14.63 -17.12 -9.58
CA PHE A 46 -14.50 -15.70 -9.90
C PHE A 46 -13.23 -15.36 -10.68
N MET A 47 -12.23 -16.24 -10.63
CA MET A 47 -11.00 -16.10 -11.42
C MET A 47 -11.16 -16.67 -12.82
N LEU A 48 -12.12 -17.58 -13.05
CA LEU A 48 -12.32 -18.35 -14.29
C LEU A 48 -13.46 -17.81 -15.17
N ASP A 49 -14.34 -16.99 -14.62
CA ASP A 49 -15.50 -16.42 -15.32
C ASP A 49 -15.46 -14.87 -15.24
N LYS A 50 -15.22 -14.24 -16.41
CA LYS A 50 -15.13 -12.78 -16.55
C LYS A 50 -16.44 -12.07 -16.22
N LYS A 51 -17.59 -12.66 -16.56
CA LYS A 51 -18.89 -12.08 -16.24
C LYS A 51 -19.11 -12.10 -14.74
N LEU A 52 -18.85 -13.24 -14.10
CA LEU A 52 -18.97 -13.39 -12.65
C LEU A 52 -18.00 -12.47 -11.88
N ALA A 53 -16.76 -12.31 -12.38
CA ALA A 53 -15.79 -11.37 -11.84
C ALA A 53 -16.29 -9.92 -11.88
N ASN A 54 -16.83 -9.48 -13.04
CA ASN A 54 -17.37 -8.13 -13.20
C ASN A 54 -18.62 -7.90 -12.36
N ASP A 55 -19.52 -8.88 -12.29
CA ASP A 55 -20.73 -8.81 -11.45
C ASP A 55 -20.36 -8.66 -9.97
N PHE A 56 -19.33 -9.39 -9.50
CA PHE A 56 -18.79 -9.22 -8.15
C PHE A 56 -18.21 -7.82 -7.92
N LEU A 57 -17.42 -7.30 -8.88
CA LEU A 57 -16.87 -5.95 -8.79
C LEU A 57 -17.98 -4.90 -8.70
N LYS A 58 -19.03 -5.01 -9.52
CA LYS A 58 -20.20 -4.11 -9.45
C LYS A 58 -20.88 -4.16 -8.08
N GLU A 59 -20.98 -5.35 -7.47
CA GLU A 59 -21.62 -5.51 -6.17
C GLU A 59 -20.79 -4.95 -5.01
N ILE A 60 -19.47 -5.16 -5.04
CA ILE A 60 -18.58 -4.75 -3.94
C ILE A 60 -18.17 -3.28 -4.03
N TYR A 61 -18.12 -2.70 -5.23
CA TYR A 61 -17.57 -1.38 -5.48
C TYR A 61 -18.22 -0.25 -4.65
N PRO A 62 -19.56 -0.14 -4.55
CA PRO A 62 -20.20 0.89 -3.72
C PRO A 62 -19.82 0.79 -2.23
N LYS A 63 -19.59 -0.44 -1.73
CA LYS A 63 -19.20 -0.70 -0.33
C LYS A 63 -17.75 -0.25 -0.08
N LEU A 64 -16.85 -0.55 -1.01
CA LEU A 64 -15.45 -0.08 -0.95
C LEU A 64 -15.36 1.45 -1.05
N LYS A 65 -16.12 2.06 -1.97
CA LYS A 65 -16.24 3.51 -2.12
C LYS A 65 -16.73 4.17 -0.82
N LEU A 66 -17.76 3.61 -0.20
CA LEU A 66 -18.28 4.11 1.09
C LEU A 66 -17.21 4.02 2.20
N ASN A 67 -16.52 2.88 2.31
CA ASN A 67 -15.46 2.69 3.30
C ASN A 67 -14.30 3.68 3.09
N TYR A 68 -13.87 3.88 1.85
CA TYR A 68 -12.80 4.82 1.52
C TYR A 68 -13.15 6.27 1.86
N LYS A 69 -14.37 6.72 1.50
CA LYS A 69 -14.86 8.06 1.85
C LYS A 69 -14.91 8.27 3.36
N TRP A 70 -15.37 7.26 4.12
CA TRP A 70 -15.36 7.29 5.58
C TRP A 70 -13.94 7.35 6.14
N PHE A 71 -13.04 6.49 5.66
CA PHE A 71 -11.68 6.37 6.17
C PHE A 71 -10.90 7.68 5.93
N ARG A 72 -10.96 8.22 4.71
CA ARG A 72 -10.30 9.51 4.39
C ARG A 72 -10.79 10.66 5.23
N ARG A 73 -12.12 10.80 5.36
CA ARG A 73 -12.71 11.90 6.12
C ARG A 73 -12.36 11.81 7.61
N THR A 74 -12.37 10.61 8.19
CA THR A 74 -12.19 10.45 9.64
C THR A 74 -10.73 10.51 10.08
N GLN A 75 -9.80 10.12 9.20
CA GLN A 75 -8.36 10.14 9.49
C GLN A 75 -7.64 11.39 8.97
N TRP A 76 -8.37 12.43 8.57
CA TRP A 76 -7.80 13.66 8.01
C TRP A 76 -6.81 14.36 8.96
N GLY A 77 -5.66 14.77 8.44
CA GLY A 77 -4.62 15.51 9.16
C GLY A 77 -4.53 16.96 8.71
N GLU A 78 -3.99 17.83 9.57
CA GLU A 78 -3.83 19.25 9.26
C GLU A 78 -2.41 19.57 8.79
N VAL A 79 -2.34 20.28 7.67
CA VAL A 79 -1.07 20.70 7.05
C VAL A 79 -0.77 22.15 7.39
N LYS A 80 -1.68 23.06 7.02
CA LYS A 80 -1.45 24.51 7.09
C LYS A 80 -1.42 25.07 8.50
N GLU A 81 -2.19 24.48 9.42
CA GLU A 81 -2.26 24.90 10.82
C GLU A 81 -0.90 24.85 11.50
N TRP A 82 -0.03 23.92 11.07
CA TRP A 82 1.28 23.65 11.66
C TRP A 82 2.44 24.11 10.77
N GLY A 83 2.23 25.16 9.97
CA GLY A 83 3.27 25.79 9.14
C GLY A 83 3.78 24.96 7.96
N ARG A 84 3.23 23.77 7.71
CA ARG A 84 3.72 22.85 6.67
C ARG A 84 3.31 23.29 5.27
N ARG A 85 4.18 23.01 4.30
CA ARG A 85 3.96 23.31 2.87
C ARG A 85 3.93 22.02 2.07
N ALA A 86 2.86 21.82 1.32
CA ALA A 86 2.71 20.71 0.40
C ALA A 86 1.86 21.12 -0.81
N ARG A 87 1.99 20.37 -1.91
CA ARG A 87 1.26 20.63 -3.16
C ARG A 87 -0.26 20.51 -3.03
N SER A 88 -0.74 19.76 -2.05
CA SER A 88 -2.17 19.61 -1.75
C SER A 88 -2.44 19.59 -0.24
N ARG A 89 -3.70 19.46 0.17
CA ARG A 89 -4.08 19.28 1.57
C ARG A 89 -4.12 17.81 2.02
N GLU A 90 -3.81 16.86 1.14
CA GLU A 90 -3.84 15.43 1.44
C GLU A 90 -2.80 15.10 2.51
N ALA A 91 -3.25 14.84 3.74
CA ALA A 91 -2.41 14.42 4.86
C ALA A 91 -3.29 13.71 5.88
N TYR A 92 -2.70 12.77 6.64
CA TYR A 92 -3.50 11.85 7.45
C TYR A 92 -2.86 11.57 8.80
N ARG A 93 -3.71 11.42 9.82
CA ARG A 93 -3.34 11.11 11.21
C ARG A 93 -4.23 10.00 11.76
N TRP A 94 -3.58 9.02 12.40
CA TRP A 94 -4.27 7.94 13.11
C TRP A 94 -5.06 8.54 14.30
N ARG A 95 -6.36 8.27 14.33
CA ARG A 95 -7.20 8.62 15.48
C ARG A 95 -7.13 7.53 16.56
N GLY A 96 -7.38 7.92 17.81
CA GLY A 96 -7.51 7.00 18.93
C GLY A 96 -6.20 6.44 19.50
N ARG A 97 -5.05 7.02 19.14
CA ARG A 97 -3.77 6.64 19.74
C ARG A 97 -3.65 7.13 21.19
N THR A 98 -2.89 6.41 21.99
CA THR A 98 -2.51 6.75 23.36
C THR A 98 -1.00 6.97 23.44
N PRO A 99 -0.46 7.52 24.54
CA PRO A 99 0.98 7.48 24.78
C PRO A 99 1.48 6.03 24.68
N GLY A 100 2.53 5.81 23.89
CA GLY A 100 3.13 4.48 23.69
C GLY A 100 2.44 3.56 22.68
N HIS A 101 1.16 3.77 22.33
CA HIS A 101 0.41 2.83 21.48
C HIS A 101 -0.43 3.50 20.39
N THR A 102 -0.44 2.89 19.20
CA THR A 102 -1.27 3.29 18.05
C THR A 102 -1.97 2.06 17.46
N LEU A 103 -2.93 1.50 18.22
CA LEU A 103 -3.65 0.26 17.87
C LEU A 103 -4.33 0.33 16.49
N THR A 104 -4.83 1.50 16.11
CA THR A 104 -5.51 1.72 14.82
C THR A 104 -4.60 1.53 13.61
N SER A 105 -3.28 1.59 13.79
CA SER A 105 -2.31 1.32 12.72
C SER A 105 -2.07 -0.17 12.48
N GLY A 106 -2.41 -1.04 13.45
CA GLY A 106 -2.03 -2.45 13.48
C GLY A 106 -0.57 -2.70 13.85
N LEU A 107 0.22 -1.65 14.10
CA LEU A 107 1.60 -1.71 14.60
C LEU A 107 1.65 -1.07 16.00
N ASP A 108 0.98 -1.73 16.94
CA ASP A 108 0.54 -1.20 18.24
C ASP A 108 1.60 -0.41 19.01
N ASP A 109 2.75 -1.02 19.32
CA ASP A 109 3.83 -0.41 20.12
C ASP A 109 4.96 0.18 19.26
N TYR A 110 4.80 0.26 17.93
CA TYR A 110 5.82 0.87 17.07
C TYR A 110 6.04 2.32 17.51
N PRO A 111 7.30 2.79 17.66
CA PRO A 111 7.58 4.14 18.16
C PRO A 111 7.00 5.23 17.25
N ARG A 112 6.26 6.16 17.88
CA ARG A 112 5.57 7.30 17.24
C ARG A 112 5.92 8.59 17.99
N PRO A 113 5.58 9.78 17.46
CA PRO A 113 5.78 11.04 18.17
C PRO A 113 5.28 10.99 19.62
N THR A 114 6.08 11.52 20.54
CA THR A 114 5.80 11.55 21.98
C THR A 114 6.21 12.91 22.53
N PRO A 115 5.32 13.64 23.25
CA PRO A 115 3.94 13.25 23.58
C PRO A 115 3.02 13.21 22.35
N PRO A 116 1.89 12.47 22.39
CA PRO A 116 0.92 12.49 21.30
C PRO A 116 0.37 13.90 21.05
N HIS A 117 0.26 14.29 19.78
CA HIS A 117 -0.15 15.64 19.39
C HIS A 117 -1.17 15.64 18.23
N PRO A 118 -2.16 16.56 18.21
CA PRO A 118 -3.09 16.70 17.09
C PRO A 118 -2.43 17.00 15.74
N ALA A 119 -1.24 17.62 15.77
CA ALA A 119 -0.46 17.97 14.60
C ALA A 119 0.20 16.77 13.91
N GLU A 120 0.18 15.57 14.47
CA GLU A 120 0.90 14.46 13.86
C GLU A 120 0.39 14.13 12.46
N LEU A 121 1.29 13.71 11.59
CA LEU A 121 0.93 13.09 10.32
C LEU A 121 1.69 11.76 10.21
N HIS A 122 0.98 10.71 9.80
CA HIS A 122 1.52 9.34 9.81
C HIS A 122 1.77 8.84 8.39
N VAL A 123 3.02 8.46 8.11
CA VAL A 123 3.46 8.08 6.76
C VAL A 123 2.77 6.82 6.26
N ASP A 124 2.66 5.80 7.11
CA ASP A 124 2.03 4.51 6.79
C ASP A 124 0.55 4.68 6.46
N LEU A 125 -0.16 5.51 7.24
CA LEU A 125 -1.55 5.83 7.00
C LEU A 125 -1.74 6.53 5.65
N MET A 126 -0.90 7.52 5.36
CA MET A 126 -0.94 8.22 4.07
C MET A 126 -0.71 7.24 2.91
N CYS A 127 0.20 6.28 3.10
CA CYS A 127 0.43 5.24 2.11
C CYS A 127 -0.78 4.31 1.93
N TRP A 128 -1.45 3.91 3.02
CA TRP A 128 -2.68 3.12 2.95
C TRP A 128 -3.79 3.84 2.19
N VAL A 129 -3.97 5.14 2.43
CA VAL A 129 -4.97 5.92 1.71
C VAL A 129 -4.64 6.02 0.22
N GLY A 130 -3.36 6.24 -0.13
CA GLY A 130 -2.91 6.24 -1.52
C GLY A 130 -3.14 4.89 -2.22
N PHE A 131 -2.88 3.79 -1.50
CA PHE A 131 -3.16 2.44 -1.97
C PHE A 131 -4.66 2.22 -2.23
N MET A 132 -5.53 2.67 -1.32
CA MET A 132 -6.98 2.59 -1.49
C MET A 132 -7.46 3.42 -2.69
N ALA A 133 -6.97 4.65 -2.84
CA ALA A 133 -7.30 5.53 -3.96
C ALA A 133 -7.00 4.86 -5.30
N ARG A 134 -5.76 4.35 -5.47
CA ARG A 134 -5.38 3.65 -6.70
C ARG A 134 -6.18 2.36 -6.92
N SER A 135 -6.45 1.61 -5.87
CA SER A 135 -7.25 0.38 -5.96
C SER A 135 -8.67 0.66 -6.44
N LEU A 136 -9.31 1.69 -5.90
CA LEU A 136 -10.64 2.12 -6.32
C LEU A 136 -10.65 2.70 -7.73
N LYS A 137 -9.60 3.44 -8.10
CA LYS A 137 -9.38 3.91 -9.47
C LYS A 137 -9.39 2.75 -10.46
N GLU A 138 -8.61 1.69 -10.22
CA GLU A 138 -8.54 0.52 -11.10
C GLU A 138 -9.90 -0.18 -11.25
N ILE A 139 -10.69 -0.25 -10.16
CA ILE A 139 -12.05 -0.82 -10.22
C ILE A 139 -13.00 0.11 -10.97
N ALA A 140 -12.95 1.42 -10.72
CA ALA A 140 -13.79 2.42 -11.38
C ALA A 140 -13.56 2.41 -12.90
N GLU A 141 -12.30 2.41 -13.35
CA GLU A 141 -11.94 2.27 -14.77
C GLU A 141 -12.51 0.98 -15.38
N ARG A 142 -12.47 -0.14 -14.64
CA ARG A 142 -13.01 -1.43 -15.12
C ARG A 142 -14.53 -1.47 -15.24
N LEU A 143 -15.20 -0.69 -14.40
CA LEU A 143 -16.66 -0.58 -14.35
C LEU A 143 -17.19 0.59 -15.18
N GLU A 144 -16.31 1.34 -15.85
CA GLU A 144 -16.64 2.53 -16.66
C GLU A 144 -17.27 3.67 -15.82
N GLU A 145 -16.86 3.78 -14.55
CA GLU A 145 -17.25 4.85 -13.63
C GLU A 145 -16.27 6.03 -13.77
N GLU A 146 -16.38 6.78 -14.88
CA GLU A 146 -15.38 7.79 -15.30
C GLU A 146 -15.14 8.90 -14.27
N ASP A 147 -16.20 9.49 -13.72
CA ASP A 147 -16.10 10.57 -12.72
C ASP A 147 -15.31 10.12 -11.47
N ASP A 148 -15.59 8.89 -11.00
CA ASP A 148 -14.90 8.32 -9.84
C ASP A 148 -13.43 8.04 -10.17
N ALA A 149 -13.13 7.52 -11.37
CA ALA A 149 -11.76 7.24 -11.80
C ALA A 149 -10.91 8.52 -11.87
N ASP A 150 -11.48 9.64 -12.32
CA ASP A 150 -10.82 10.94 -12.36
C ASP A 150 -10.57 11.50 -10.95
N ASP A 151 -11.56 11.44 -10.07
CA ASP A 151 -11.43 11.84 -8.66
C ASP A 151 -10.31 11.04 -7.98
N TYR A 152 -10.33 9.71 -8.06
CA TYR A 152 -9.29 8.88 -7.45
C TYR A 152 -7.91 9.09 -8.09
N THR A 153 -7.86 9.40 -9.39
CA THR A 153 -6.60 9.75 -10.07
C THR A 153 -5.99 11.02 -9.47
N LYS A 154 -6.80 12.06 -9.26
CA LYS A 154 -6.35 13.32 -8.65
C LYS A 154 -5.91 13.12 -7.21
N GLU A 155 -6.67 12.36 -6.43
CA GLU A 155 -6.38 12.07 -5.03
C GLU A 155 -5.10 11.26 -4.87
N TYR A 156 -4.92 10.21 -5.67
CA TYR A 156 -3.69 9.42 -5.70
C TYR A 156 -2.46 10.28 -6.03
N LYS A 157 -2.56 11.12 -7.08
CA LYS A 157 -1.46 12.04 -7.45
C LYS A 157 -1.11 13.00 -6.32
N ASN A 158 -2.10 13.57 -5.66
CA ASN A 158 -1.93 14.47 -4.52
C ASN A 158 -1.28 13.77 -3.31
N ILE A 159 -1.65 12.52 -3.04
CA ILE A 159 -1.06 11.72 -1.96
C ILE A 159 0.41 11.39 -2.26
N VAL A 160 0.72 10.91 -3.47
CA VAL A 160 2.12 10.60 -3.85
C VAL A 160 2.98 11.87 -3.83
N ALA A 161 2.41 12.99 -4.27
CA ALA A 161 3.05 14.29 -4.17
C ALA A 161 3.37 14.65 -2.72
N ASN A 162 2.36 14.67 -1.85
CA ASN A 162 2.52 15.08 -0.48
C ASN A 162 3.36 14.09 0.37
N LEU A 163 3.45 12.81 0.01
CA LEU A 163 4.41 11.89 0.64
C LEU A 163 5.85 12.40 0.53
N ASN A 164 6.21 12.95 -0.63
CA ASN A 164 7.53 13.55 -0.83
C ASN A 164 7.64 14.90 -0.12
N ASP A 165 6.61 15.74 -0.19
CA ASP A 165 6.66 17.10 0.36
C ASP A 165 6.67 17.12 1.90
N LEU A 166 6.00 16.13 2.52
CA LEU A 166 5.78 16.10 3.97
C LEU A 166 6.62 15.04 4.67
N HIS A 167 6.73 13.84 4.14
CA HIS A 167 7.24 12.70 4.91
C HIS A 167 8.69 12.34 4.61
N TRP A 168 9.31 12.88 3.56
CA TRP A 168 10.72 12.61 3.26
C TRP A 168 11.65 13.52 4.06
N SER A 169 12.49 12.92 4.91
CA SER A 169 13.57 13.63 5.60
C SER A 169 14.89 13.42 4.86
N GLU A 170 15.45 14.51 4.32
CA GLU A 170 16.78 14.50 3.71
C GLU A 170 17.90 14.25 4.75
N GLU A 171 17.69 14.65 6.01
CA GLU A 171 18.66 14.42 7.09
C GLU A 171 18.80 12.93 7.43
N HIS A 172 17.69 12.21 7.41
CA HIS A 172 17.65 10.81 7.83
C HIS A 172 17.68 9.82 6.67
N ASP A 173 17.63 10.29 5.42
CA ASP A 173 17.45 9.48 4.21
C ASP A 173 16.28 8.49 4.34
N ALA A 174 15.16 8.96 4.90
CA ALA A 174 14.04 8.09 5.23
C ALA A 174 12.70 8.81 5.17
N PHE A 175 11.64 8.03 4.95
CA PHE A 175 10.28 8.48 5.19
C PHE A 175 9.91 8.33 6.67
N CYS A 176 9.34 9.39 7.23
CA CYS A 176 9.10 9.51 8.66
C CYS A 176 7.71 10.06 8.96
N ASP A 177 7.24 9.85 10.18
CA ASP A 177 6.10 10.59 10.70
C ASP A 177 6.47 12.05 10.96
N LEU A 178 5.46 12.90 11.10
CA LEU A 178 5.62 14.28 11.48
C LEU A 178 4.97 14.56 12.82
N SER A 179 5.52 15.54 13.53
CA SER A 179 4.93 16.18 14.70
C SER A 179 5.25 17.67 14.69
N VAL A 180 5.07 18.32 15.82
CA VAL A 180 5.64 19.64 16.13
C VAL A 180 6.49 19.55 17.39
N ASP A 181 7.41 20.49 17.56
CA ASP A 181 8.17 20.70 18.79
C ASP A 181 7.44 21.62 19.79
N GLU A 182 8.15 22.11 20.82
CA GLU A 182 7.59 22.99 21.85
C GLU A 182 7.19 24.37 21.33
N ASP A 183 7.79 24.82 20.23
CA ASP A 183 7.53 26.09 19.56
C ASP A 183 6.48 25.96 18.43
N GLU A 184 5.83 24.79 18.34
CA GLU A 184 4.87 24.39 17.30
C GLU A 184 5.48 24.29 15.89
N ASP A 185 6.81 24.26 15.78
CA ASP A 185 7.51 24.07 14.51
C ASP A 185 7.47 22.61 14.09
N SER A 186 7.21 22.36 12.80
CA SER A 186 7.06 21.01 12.27
C SER A 186 8.39 20.25 12.27
N ILE A 187 8.39 19.07 12.89
CA ILE A 187 9.57 18.19 12.99
C ILE A 187 9.31 16.80 12.39
N PHE A 188 10.38 16.17 11.91
CA PHE A 188 10.38 14.77 11.52
C PHE A 188 10.60 13.87 12.74
N VAL A 189 9.80 12.80 12.84
CA VAL A 189 9.98 11.75 13.86
C VAL A 189 10.33 10.45 13.15
N CYS A 190 11.63 10.23 13.02
CA CYS A 190 12.22 9.18 12.20
C CYS A 190 12.61 7.95 13.02
N HIS A 191 11.68 6.99 13.09
CA HIS A 191 11.95 5.65 13.59
C HIS A 191 12.10 4.70 12.40
N LYS A 192 13.34 4.50 11.93
CA LYS A 192 13.64 3.67 10.76
C LYS A 192 13.17 2.24 11.00
N GLY A 193 12.35 1.73 10.09
CA GLY A 193 11.70 0.42 10.25
C GLY A 193 10.59 0.23 9.24
N TYR A 194 9.63 -0.63 9.56
CA TYR A 194 8.53 -0.96 8.65
C TYR A 194 7.78 0.27 8.15
N LEU A 195 7.53 1.29 8.99
CA LEU A 195 6.85 2.52 8.58
C LEU A 195 7.56 3.21 7.40
N SER A 196 8.88 3.30 7.46
CA SER A 196 9.71 3.90 6.42
C SER A 196 9.70 3.12 5.09
N LEU A 197 9.25 1.86 5.10
CA LEU A 197 9.12 1.01 3.91
C LEU A 197 7.78 1.18 3.20
N PHE A 198 6.75 1.75 3.85
CA PHE A 198 5.39 1.83 3.31
C PHE A 198 5.30 2.43 1.90
N PRO A 199 6.00 3.54 1.59
CA PRO A 199 5.99 4.09 0.24
C PRO A 199 6.48 3.11 -0.83
N MET A 200 7.45 2.24 -0.52
CA MET A 200 7.94 1.22 -1.44
C MET A 200 7.03 -0.02 -1.48
N VAL A 201 6.65 -0.57 -0.33
CA VAL A 201 5.92 -1.85 -0.29
C VAL A 201 4.50 -1.73 -0.83
N LEU A 202 3.93 -0.52 -0.77
CA LEU A 202 2.65 -0.19 -1.42
C LEU A 202 2.84 0.43 -2.80
N GLU A 203 4.03 0.38 -3.40
CA GLU A 203 4.30 0.80 -4.79
C GLU A 203 3.90 2.27 -5.06
N LEU A 204 4.14 3.19 -4.12
CA LEU A 204 3.80 4.61 -4.24
C LEU A 204 4.97 5.45 -4.74
N LEU A 205 6.18 4.89 -4.75
CA LEU A 205 7.36 5.52 -5.31
C LEU A 205 7.56 5.12 -6.78
N PRO A 206 7.97 6.06 -7.64
CA PRO A 206 8.54 5.74 -8.94
C PRO A 206 9.76 4.80 -8.81
N ASN A 207 9.91 3.85 -9.74
CA ASN A 207 11.00 2.87 -9.72
C ASN A 207 12.40 3.47 -9.94
N ASP A 208 12.46 4.69 -10.47
CA ASP A 208 13.66 5.49 -10.71
C ASP A 208 13.91 6.55 -9.62
N SER A 209 13.07 6.59 -8.57
CA SER A 209 13.22 7.53 -7.47
C SER A 209 14.53 7.27 -6.68
N PRO A 210 15.37 8.29 -6.42
CA PRO A 210 16.56 8.11 -5.57
C PRO A 210 16.19 7.66 -4.15
N LYS A 211 14.99 8.03 -3.67
CA LYS A 211 14.47 7.62 -2.36
C LYS A 211 14.25 6.10 -2.26
N LEU A 212 14.01 5.43 -3.39
CA LEU A 212 13.97 3.97 -3.43
C LEU A 212 15.35 3.39 -3.14
N GLY A 213 16.42 4.02 -3.63
CA GLY A 213 17.81 3.63 -3.31
C GLY A 213 18.07 3.65 -1.80
N ALA A 214 17.75 4.75 -1.13
CA ALA A 214 17.89 4.88 0.32
C ALA A 214 17.09 3.79 1.11
N ILE A 215 15.88 3.46 0.66
CA ILE A 215 15.10 2.37 1.25
C ILE A 215 15.81 1.02 1.08
N LEU A 216 16.37 0.74 -0.11
CA LEU A 216 17.10 -0.49 -0.37
C LEU A 216 18.39 -0.60 0.46
N ASP A 217 19.11 0.52 0.63
CA ASP A 217 20.31 0.59 1.47
C ASP A 217 19.97 0.29 2.93
N MET A 218 18.88 0.87 3.45
CA MET A 218 18.38 0.59 4.80
C MET A 218 17.94 -0.88 4.97
N ILE A 219 17.27 -1.47 3.96
CA ILE A 219 16.87 -2.88 3.97
C ILE A 219 18.10 -3.80 4.05
N TYR A 220 19.16 -3.51 3.29
CA TYR A 220 20.35 -4.37 3.21
C TYR A 220 21.35 -4.16 4.36
N ASN A 221 21.20 -3.11 5.16
CA ASN A 221 22.11 -2.77 6.24
C ASN A 221 21.88 -3.64 7.51
N PRO A 222 22.87 -4.44 7.97
CA PRO A 222 22.76 -5.28 9.18
C PRO A 222 22.61 -4.51 10.50
N SER A 223 23.06 -3.25 10.53
CA SER A 223 22.88 -2.31 11.66
C SER A 223 21.51 -1.64 11.64
N GLU A 224 20.73 -1.83 10.58
CA GLU A 224 19.36 -1.32 10.43
C GLU A 224 18.38 -2.51 10.43
N LEU A 225 17.82 -2.86 9.26
CA LEU A 225 16.72 -3.83 9.16
C LEU A 225 17.19 -5.24 8.82
N TRP A 226 18.37 -5.42 8.22
CA TRP A 226 18.81 -6.73 7.74
C TRP A 226 19.17 -7.69 8.88
N SER A 227 18.55 -8.87 8.90
CA SER A 227 18.88 -9.95 9.84
C SER A 227 18.95 -11.31 9.13
N LYS A 228 19.46 -12.32 9.83
CA LYS A 228 19.53 -13.71 9.32
C LYS A 228 18.15 -14.38 9.15
N TYR A 229 17.08 -13.79 9.69
CA TYR A 229 15.76 -14.39 9.79
C TYR A 229 14.66 -13.63 9.05
N GLY A 230 15.02 -12.55 8.36
CA GLY A 230 14.09 -11.59 7.75
C GLY A 230 14.37 -10.16 8.19
N LEU A 231 13.55 -9.23 7.72
CA LEU A 231 13.67 -7.82 8.05
C LEU A 231 13.04 -7.53 9.42
N ARG A 232 13.78 -6.78 10.24
CA ARG A 232 13.33 -6.31 11.56
C ARG A 232 12.21 -5.29 11.40
N SER A 233 11.24 -5.31 12.33
CA SER A 233 10.20 -4.28 12.41
C SER A 233 10.76 -2.89 12.64
N LEU A 234 11.74 -2.77 13.54
CA LEU A 234 12.42 -1.53 13.87
C LEU A 234 13.92 -1.71 13.65
N SER A 235 14.59 -0.63 13.26
CA SER A 235 16.04 -0.58 13.10
C SER A 235 16.74 -1.00 14.39
N LYS A 236 17.79 -1.81 14.23
CA LYS A 236 18.69 -2.19 15.34
C LYS A 236 19.40 -0.98 15.96
N SER A 237 19.53 0.12 15.22
CA SER A 237 20.15 1.36 15.70
C SER A 237 19.14 2.32 16.35
N ASP A 238 17.84 2.03 16.31
CA ASP A 238 16.83 2.84 16.98
C ASP A 238 16.91 2.66 18.50
N ARG A 239 16.77 3.76 19.26
CA ARG A 239 16.80 3.74 20.73
C ARG A 239 15.72 2.87 21.36
N PHE A 240 14.63 2.59 20.65
CA PHE A 240 13.53 1.76 21.13
C PHE A 240 13.65 0.29 20.73
N PHE A 241 14.73 -0.12 20.06
CA PHE A 241 14.96 -1.50 19.64
C PHE A 241 14.96 -2.47 20.84
N HIS A 242 14.08 -3.47 20.82
CA HIS A 242 13.84 -4.43 21.91
C HIS A 242 13.59 -3.76 23.28
N THR A 243 12.78 -2.70 23.29
CA THR A 243 12.31 -2.03 24.52
C THR A 243 10.80 -2.18 24.70
N GLY A 244 10.29 -1.98 25.92
CA GLY A 244 8.85 -2.00 26.19
C GLY A 244 8.25 -3.41 26.05
N GLU A 245 7.08 -3.51 25.43
CA GLU A 245 6.40 -4.79 25.17
C GLU A 245 7.05 -5.60 24.04
N ASP A 246 7.86 -4.94 23.21
CA ASP A 246 8.70 -5.54 22.17
C ASP A 246 7.92 -6.35 21.12
N TYR A 247 6.81 -5.81 20.60
CA TYR A 247 6.07 -6.44 19.51
C TYR A 247 6.58 -5.95 18.14
N TRP A 248 6.46 -4.65 17.89
CA TRP A 248 6.85 -3.99 16.64
C TRP A 248 8.16 -3.20 16.78
N ARG A 249 8.99 -3.56 17.77
CA ARG A 249 10.26 -2.89 18.12
C ARG A 249 11.51 -3.71 17.82
N GLY A 250 11.45 -4.62 16.86
CA GLY A 250 12.62 -5.36 16.38
C GLY A 250 12.30 -6.74 15.81
N ASN A 251 11.22 -7.35 16.28
CA ASN A 251 10.78 -8.67 15.83
C ASN A 251 10.40 -8.70 14.34
N VAL A 252 10.55 -9.88 13.73
CA VAL A 252 10.31 -10.12 12.30
C VAL A 252 8.87 -10.57 12.10
N TRP A 253 8.17 -9.93 11.16
CA TRP A 253 6.76 -10.18 10.88
C TRP A 253 6.55 -10.54 9.41
N MET A 254 5.91 -11.68 9.17
CA MET A 254 5.81 -12.29 7.83
C MET A 254 4.99 -11.43 6.85
N ASN A 255 3.94 -10.78 7.31
CA ASN A 255 3.08 -9.92 6.49
C ASN A 255 3.88 -8.79 5.80
N ILE A 256 4.68 -8.03 6.55
CA ILE A 256 5.47 -6.93 5.98
C ILE A 256 6.64 -7.47 5.15
N ASN A 257 7.30 -8.55 5.60
CA ASN A 257 8.37 -9.19 4.83
C ASN A 257 7.89 -9.71 3.47
N TYR A 258 6.68 -10.28 3.41
CA TYR A 258 6.04 -10.68 2.16
C TYR A 258 5.79 -9.49 1.22
N LEU A 259 5.28 -8.37 1.75
CA LEU A 259 5.08 -7.15 0.95
C LEU A 259 6.39 -6.59 0.41
N VAL A 260 7.47 -6.62 1.22
CA VAL A 260 8.81 -6.22 0.76
C VAL A 260 9.28 -7.12 -0.39
N LEU A 261 9.23 -8.44 -0.23
CA LEU A 261 9.62 -9.37 -1.30
C LEU A 261 8.79 -9.18 -2.58
N SER A 262 7.48 -8.99 -2.43
CA SER A 262 6.57 -8.70 -3.55
C SER A 262 6.92 -7.42 -4.28
N SER A 263 7.28 -6.36 -3.55
CA SER A 263 7.71 -5.08 -4.12
C SER A 263 9.07 -5.20 -4.82
N LEU A 264 10.06 -5.83 -4.17
CA LEU A 264 11.39 -6.06 -4.75
C LEU A 264 11.32 -6.86 -6.06
N TYR A 265 10.47 -7.89 -6.12
CA TYR A 265 10.25 -8.66 -7.34
C TYR A 265 9.74 -7.77 -8.49
N LYS A 266 8.79 -6.87 -8.22
CA LYS A 266 8.25 -5.95 -9.24
C LYS A 266 9.25 -4.91 -9.68
N VAL A 267 9.99 -4.31 -8.74
CA VAL A 267 11.08 -3.36 -9.03
C VAL A 267 12.12 -4.01 -9.94
N ARG A 268 12.51 -5.25 -9.66
CA ARG A 268 13.44 -6.02 -10.51
C ARG A 268 12.87 -6.25 -11.92
N MET A 269 11.62 -6.68 -12.02
CA MET A 269 10.99 -6.94 -13.33
C MET A 269 10.89 -5.68 -14.19
N PHE A 270 10.64 -4.52 -13.58
CA PHE A 270 10.66 -3.25 -14.30
C PHE A 270 12.04 -2.93 -14.89
N LYS A 271 13.12 -3.13 -14.13
CA LYS A 271 14.49 -2.90 -14.64
C LYS A 271 14.82 -3.82 -15.82
N ASN A 272 14.38 -5.07 -15.81
CA ASN A 272 14.62 -6.00 -16.92
C ASN A 272 13.92 -5.55 -18.22
N ASN A 273 12.69 -5.03 -18.13
CA ASN A 273 11.93 -4.57 -19.29
C ASN A 273 12.45 -3.25 -19.91
N LEU A 274 13.33 -2.52 -19.22
CA LEU A 274 14.00 -1.32 -19.76
C LEU A 274 15.30 -1.64 -20.50
N ILE A 275 15.81 -2.87 -20.38
CA ILE A 275 17.10 -3.32 -20.95
C ILE A 275 16.89 -4.21 -22.19
N THR A 276 15.65 -4.63 -22.45
CA THR A 276 15.19 -5.31 -23.67
C THR A 276 14.47 -4.34 -24.59
#